data_AF-A0AB39M8V3-F1
#
_entry.id   AF-A0AB39M8V3-F1
#
_cell.length_a   1.000
_cell.length_b   1.000
_cell.length_c   1.000
_cell.angle_alpha   90.00
_cell.angle_beta   90.00
_cell.angle_gamma   90.00
#
_symmetry.space_group_name_H-M   'P 1'
#
loop_
_entity.id
_entity.type
_entity.pdbx_description
1 polymer ?
#
loop_
_entity_poly.entity_id
_entity_poly.type
_entity_poly.pdbx_seq_one_letter_code
_entity_poly.pdbx_strand_id
1 'polypeptide(L)'
;MFLSSVSSPAPLEGLRAGLLIAPRRHTLAGGPKDVALLPEDDPAVNHRIDEAYRGKYGRYGDRYVGPLVGTGAHGTTLKRVPR
;
A
#
# COMPACT_ATOMS: atom_id res chain seq x y z
N MET A 1 -9.23 4.21 -36.21
CA MET A 1 -9.96 5.50 -36.04
C MET A 1 -10.73 5.40 -34.73
N PHE A 2 -10.47 6.33 -33.80
CA PHE A 2 -10.99 6.38 -32.42
C PHE A 2 -12.47 6.83 -32.37
N LEU A 3 -13.20 6.35 -31.35
CA LEU A 3 -14.14 7.08 -30.47
C LEU A 3 -14.65 6.06 -29.42
N SER A 4 -14.08 5.99 -28.22
CA SER A 4 -14.39 6.77 -27.01
C SER A 4 -15.84 6.64 -26.51
N SER A 5 -16.07 5.83 -25.47
CA SER A 5 -17.05 6.10 -24.41
C SER A 5 -16.91 5.07 -23.28
N VAL A 6 -16.00 5.33 -22.33
CA VAL A 6 -16.05 4.67 -21.02
C VAL A 6 -16.84 5.60 -20.11
N SER A 7 -18.06 5.15 -19.81
CA SER A 7 -18.94 5.75 -18.82
C SER A 7 -18.29 5.69 -17.44
N SER A 8 -17.85 6.87 -16.97
CA SER A 8 -17.76 7.36 -15.58
C SER A 8 -17.53 6.36 -14.43
N PRO A 9 -16.44 6.50 -13.64
CA PRO A 9 -16.44 6.07 -12.25
C PRO A 9 -16.82 7.25 -11.34
N ALA A 10 -17.79 6.99 -10.45
CA ALA A 10 -18.30 7.87 -9.41
C ALA A 10 -17.19 8.50 -8.52
N PRO A 11 -17.43 9.70 -7.95
CA PRO A 11 -16.44 10.39 -7.13
C PRO A 11 -16.30 9.71 -5.77
N LEU A 12 -15.09 9.32 -5.42
CA LEU A 12 -14.71 8.82 -4.09
C LEU A 12 -14.56 9.98 -3.09
N GLU A 13 -15.58 10.83 -2.99
CA GLU A 13 -15.73 11.82 -1.92
C GLU A 13 -16.53 11.16 -0.80
N GLY A 14 -15.86 10.75 0.29
CA GLY A 14 -16.59 10.36 1.50
C GLY A 14 -15.98 9.32 2.45
N LEU A 15 -14.83 8.70 2.16
CA LEU A 15 -14.24 7.71 3.09
C LEU A 15 -13.16 8.32 3.99
N ARG A 16 -13.54 9.34 4.77
CA ARG A 16 -12.87 9.65 6.04
C ARG A 16 -13.36 8.67 7.10
N ALA A 17 -13.03 7.39 6.92
CA ALA A 17 -13.22 6.39 7.96
C ALA A 17 -12.00 6.42 8.88
N GLY A 18 -12.10 7.19 9.96
CA GLY A 18 -11.21 7.02 11.11
C GLY A 18 -11.36 5.59 11.63
N LEU A 19 -10.44 4.71 11.24
CA LEU A 19 -10.35 3.38 11.80
C LEU A 19 -9.74 3.52 13.20
N LEU A 20 -10.60 3.65 14.22
CA LEU A 20 -10.21 3.35 15.59
C LEU A 20 -9.88 1.86 15.67
N ILE A 21 -8.63 1.52 15.39
CA ILE A 21 -8.09 0.18 15.56
C ILE A 21 -8.04 -0.07 17.06
N ALA A 22 -8.99 -0.85 17.60
CA ALA A 22 -8.82 -1.49 18.90
C ALA A 22 -7.44 -2.18 18.95
N PRO A 23 -6.70 -2.18 20.08
CA PRO A 23 -5.31 -2.63 20.13
C PRO A 23 -5.21 -4.14 19.84
N ARG A 24 -5.18 -4.50 18.57
CA ARG A 24 -5.04 -5.87 18.09
C ARG A 24 -3.55 -6.18 18.11
N ARG A 25 -3.17 -7.18 18.91
CA ARG A 25 -1.82 -7.73 18.93
C ARG A 25 -1.57 -8.40 17.58
N HIS A 26 -0.67 -7.84 16.78
CA HIS A 26 -0.24 -8.45 15.53
C HIS A 26 0.99 -9.31 15.81
N THR A 27 0.86 -10.63 15.58
CA THR A 27 1.99 -11.55 15.55
C THR A 27 2.26 -11.90 14.09
N LEU A 28 3.48 -11.66 13.62
CA LEU A 28 3.90 -11.99 12.25
C LEU A 28 4.84 -13.18 12.29
N ALA A 29 4.65 -14.12 11.37
CA ALA A 29 5.48 -15.33 11.28
C ALA A 29 6.97 -14.95 11.16
N GLY A 30 7.79 -15.48 12.07
CA GLY A 30 9.24 -15.24 12.09
C GLY A 30 9.69 -13.89 12.65
N GLY A 31 8.79 -13.07 13.22
CA GLY A 31 9.12 -11.77 13.80
C GLY A 31 8.76 -11.64 15.29
N PRO A 32 9.02 -10.48 15.91
CA PRO A 32 8.66 -10.23 17.31
C PRO A 32 7.15 -10.39 17.52
N LYS A 33 6.80 -11.00 18.64
CA LYS A 33 5.43 -11.03 19.16
C LYS A 33 5.10 -9.61 19.62
N ASP A 34 3.91 -9.13 19.28
CA ASP A 34 3.43 -7.77 19.58
C ASP A 34 4.14 -6.65 18.80
N VAL A 35 3.63 -6.35 17.61
CA VAL A 35 4.00 -5.14 16.86
C VAL A 35 2.82 -4.19 16.70
N ALA A 36 3.10 -2.89 16.67
CA ALA A 36 2.19 -1.87 16.17
C ALA A 36 2.35 -1.72 14.66
N LEU A 37 1.24 -1.44 13.97
CA LEU A 37 1.22 -1.02 12.57
C LEU A 37 0.86 0.46 12.52
N LEU A 38 1.75 1.26 11.95
CA LEU A 38 1.58 2.70 11.77
C LEU A 38 1.62 3.02 10.26
N PRO A 39 0.92 4.06 9.79
CA PRO A 39 1.14 4.59 8.44
C PRO A 39 2.61 4.92 8.19
N GLU A 40 3.09 4.68 6.98
CA GLU A 40 4.41 5.12 6.52
C GLU A 40 4.25 6.29 5.54
N ASP A 41 4.37 7.51 6.05
CA ASP A 41 4.16 8.74 5.29
C ASP A 41 5.45 9.28 4.63
N ASP A 42 6.62 8.68 4.89
CA ASP A 42 7.88 9.12 4.28
C ASP A 42 7.93 8.70 2.79
N PRO A 43 7.90 9.65 1.84
CA PRO A 43 7.93 9.33 0.41
C PRO A 43 9.25 8.67 -0.02
N ALA A 44 10.36 8.95 0.66
CA ALA A 44 11.66 8.34 0.36
C ALA A 44 11.73 6.88 0.82
N VAL A 45 11.02 6.52 1.90
CA VAL A 45 10.84 5.11 2.29
C VAL A 45 9.98 4.39 1.25
N ASN A 46 8.83 4.97 0.89
CA ASN A 46 7.92 4.40 -0.09
C ASN A 46 8.58 4.19 -1.46
N HIS A 47 9.40 5.14 -1.93
CA HIS A 47 10.15 4.98 -3.18
C HIS A 47 11.15 3.81 -3.13
N ARG A 48 11.86 3.65 -2.01
CA ARG A 48 12.79 2.52 -1.83
C ARG A 48 12.06 1.17 -1.80
N ILE A 49 10.85 1.15 -1.22
CA ILE A 49 9.99 -0.04 -1.23
C ILE A 49 9.57 -0.37 -2.67
N ASP A 50 9.15 0.62 -3.45
CA ASP A 50 8.77 0.42 -4.86
C ASP A 50 9.94 -0.15 -5.68
N GLU A 51 11.13 0.41 -5.53
CA GLU A 51 12.34 -0.06 -6.20
C GLU A 51 12.66 -1.52 -5.82
N ALA A 52 12.65 -1.83 -4.53
CA ALA A 52 12.88 -3.18 -4.04
C ALA A 52 11.82 -4.18 -4.54
N TYR A 53 10.54 -3.77 -4.58
CA TYR A 53 9.45 -4.60 -5.06
C TYR A 53 9.59 -4.88 -6.57
N ARG A 54 9.92 -3.85 -7.36
CA ARG A 54 10.24 -3.98 -8.79
C ARG A 54 11.45 -4.87 -9.02
N GLY A 55 12.50 -4.75 -8.23
CA GLY A 55 13.67 -5.64 -8.31
C GLY A 55 13.31 -7.11 -8.06
N LYS A 56 12.45 -7.38 -7.07
CA LYS A 56 12.05 -8.75 -6.69
C LYS A 56 11.04 -9.38 -7.65
N TYR A 57 10.06 -8.61 -8.10
CA TYR A 57 8.89 -9.11 -8.84
C TYR A 57 8.82 -8.62 -10.29
N GLY A 58 9.78 -7.84 -10.76
CA GLY A 58 9.80 -7.26 -12.11
C GLY A 58 9.68 -8.31 -13.22
N ARG A 59 10.13 -9.54 -12.99
CA ARG A 59 9.99 -10.67 -13.93
C ARG A 59 8.53 -10.98 -14.32
N TYR A 60 7.56 -10.57 -13.49
CA TYR A 60 6.14 -10.79 -13.71
C TYR A 60 5.46 -9.65 -14.49
N GLY A 61 6.22 -8.60 -14.84
CA GLY A 61 5.76 -7.48 -15.66
C GLY A 61 4.85 -6.48 -14.95
N ASP A 62 4.58 -5.37 -15.63
CA ASP A 62 3.86 -4.22 -15.07
C ASP A 62 2.40 -4.52 -14.72
N ARG A 63 1.77 -5.49 -15.38
CA ARG A 63 0.41 -5.90 -15.01
C ARG A 63 0.34 -6.46 -13.58
N TYR A 64 1.40 -7.11 -13.13
CA TYR A 64 1.51 -7.63 -11.77
C TYR A 64 2.03 -6.57 -10.80
N VAL A 65 3.11 -5.88 -11.18
CA VAL A 65 3.83 -4.95 -10.30
C VAL A 65 3.13 -3.60 -10.17
N GLY A 66 2.55 -3.08 -11.25
CA GLY A 66 2.00 -1.72 -11.35
C GLY A 66 0.98 -1.36 -10.27
N PRO A 67 0.00 -2.21 -9.94
CA PRO A 67 -0.97 -1.92 -8.87
C PRO A 67 -0.37 -1.92 -7.46
N LEU A 68 0.83 -2.45 -7.27
CA LEU A 68 1.44 -2.69 -5.95
C LEU A 68 2.52 -1.65 -5.60
N VAL A 69 2.74 -0.67 -6.48
CA VAL A 69 3.77 0.37 -6.35
C VAL A 69 3.19 1.74 -6.71
N GLY A 70 3.88 2.81 -6.30
CA GLY A 70 3.45 4.18 -6.55
C GLY A 70 2.36 4.68 -5.61
N THR A 71 1.88 5.90 -5.86
CA THR A 71 1.09 6.69 -4.90
C THR A 71 -0.20 6.01 -4.41
N GLY A 72 -0.85 5.22 -5.26
CA GLY A 72 -2.03 4.44 -4.87
C GLY A 72 -1.72 3.35 -3.83
N ALA A 73 -0.53 2.74 -3.91
CA ALA A 73 -0.08 1.74 -2.94
C ALA A 73 0.49 2.40 -1.68
N HIS A 74 1.16 3.55 -1.80
CA HIS A 74 1.78 4.28 -0.69
C HIS A 74 0.81 4.61 0.44
N GLY A 75 -0.43 5.00 0.12
CA GLY A 75 -1.48 5.27 1.11
C GLY A 75 -1.91 4.06 1.94
N THR A 76 -1.45 2.86 1.60
CA THR A 76 -1.72 1.61 2.33
C THR A 76 -0.46 0.98 2.92
N THR A 77 0.71 1.61 2.76
CA THR A 77 1.96 1.13 3.34
C THR A 77 1.94 1.33 4.86
N LEU A 78 2.20 0.24 5.58
CA LEU A 78 2.25 0.26 7.05
C LEU A 78 3.66 -0.12 7.53
N LYS A 79 4.23 0.73 8.39
CA LYS A 79 5.44 0.45 9.15
C LYS A 79 5.11 -0.43 10.35
N ARG A 80 5.97 -1.42 10.58
CA ARG A 80 5.96 -2.23 11.80
C ARG A 80 6.88 -1.62 12.84
N VAL A 81 6.37 -1.43 14.05
CA VAL A 81 7.17 -0.92 15.17
C VAL A 81 7.03 -1.88 16.36
N PRO A 82 8.14 -2.36 16.95
CA PRO A 82 8.10 -3.11 18.20
C PRO A 82 7.37 -2.30 19.28
N ARG A 83 6.63 -2.99 20.14
CA ARG A 83 6.08 -2.41 21.37
C ARG A 83 7.01 -2.61 22.57
#